data_AF-A0A227J674-F1
#
_entry.id   AF-A0A227J674-F1
#
_cell.length_a   1.000
_cell.length_b   1.000
_cell.length_c   1.000
_cell.angle_alpha   90.00
_cell.angle_beta   90.00
_cell.angle_gamma   90.00
#
_symmetry.space_group_name_H-M   'P 1'
#
loop_
_entity.id
_entity.type
_entity.pdbx_description
1 polymer ?
#
loop_
_entity_poly.entity_id
_entity_poly.type
_entity_poly.pdbx_seq_one_letter_code
_entity_poly.pdbx_strand_id
1 'polypeptide(L)'
;PYLVSDVGEYNQNLSNTDWFSSVFVEPDLSKLEDGRELPIKVSLAPAAKNQIETGIGYSTDTGVRGTLKWKKPWVSARGHSFNTALSLSKPEQTITAGYKIPLDDVLREYYQLQFGLKHLDNRD
;
A
#
# COMPACT_ATOMS: atom_id res chain seq x y z
N PRO A 1 27.85 13.15 6.00
CA PRO A 1 27.48 14.59 6.08
C PRO A 1 25.95 14.67 5.95
N TYR A 2 25.30 15.64 6.59
CA TYR A 2 23.85 15.82 6.45
C TYR A 2 23.51 16.19 5.00
N LEU A 3 22.56 15.47 4.40
CA LEU A 3 21.98 15.79 3.10
C LEU A 3 20.45 15.81 3.23
N VAL A 4 19.83 16.91 2.78
CA VAL A 4 18.37 17.04 2.78
C VAL A 4 17.70 16.00 1.88
N SER A 5 18.43 15.50 0.87
CA SER A 5 17.97 14.40 0.01
C SER A 5 17.67 13.13 0.81
N ASP A 6 18.48 12.82 1.81
CA ASP A 6 18.38 11.57 2.56
C ASP A 6 17.14 11.59 3.48
N VAL A 7 16.80 12.77 4.01
CA VAL A 7 15.56 13.01 4.76
C VAL A 7 14.34 12.84 3.85
N GLY A 8 14.41 13.41 2.64
CA GLY A 8 13.35 13.26 1.63
C GLY A 8 13.17 11.80 1.18
N GLU A 9 14.27 11.09 0.94
CA GLU A 9 14.24 9.67 0.59
C GLU A 9 13.64 8.83 1.72
N TYR A 10 14.02 9.07 2.97
CA TYR A 10 13.46 8.37 4.11
C TYR A 10 11.94 8.60 4.26
N ASN A 11 11.48 9.84 4.05
CA ASN A 11 10.07 10.18 4.03
C ASN A 11 9.31 9.44 2.90
N GLN A 12 9.90 9.41 1.70
CA GLN A 12 9.32 8.72 0.56
C GLN A 12 9.26 7.21 0.79
N ASN A 13 10.31 6.63 1.35
CA ASN A 13 10.42 5.22 1.67
C ASN A 13 9.34 4.79 2.66
N LEU A 14 9.14 5.54 3.75
CA LEU A 14 8.07 5.29 4.70
C LEU A 14 6.68 5.42 4.07
N SER A 15 6.49 6.42 3.20
CA SER A 15 5.21 6.63 2.49
C SER A 15 4.89 5.46 1.55
N ASN A 16 5.90 4.89 0.90
CA ASN A 16 5.74 3.76 -0.03
C ASN A 16 5.39 2.42 0.66
N THR A 17 5.46 2.34 1.99
CA THR A 17 5.08 1.12 2.73
C THR A 17 3.58 0.87 2.79
N ASP A 18 2.75 1.88 2.49
CA ASP A 18 1.29 1.91 2.71
C ASP A 18 0.85 1.79 4.20
N TRP A 19 1.77 1.63 5.15
CA TRP A 19 1.43 1.42 6.57
C TRP A 19 0.89 2.67 7.25
N PHE A 20 1.21 3.84 6.69
CA PHE A 20 0.91 5.14 7.27
C PHE A 20 0.02 5.95 6.32
N SER A 21 -1.00 6.60 6.87
CA SER A 21 -1.82 7.58 6.15
C SER A 21 -1.13 8.94 6.06
N SER A 22 -0.17 9.21 6.95
CA SER A 22 0.66 10.42 6.94
C SER A 22 2.05 10.11 7.47
N VAL A 23 3.06 10.63 6.78
CA VAL A 23 4.48 10.54 7.14
C VAL A 23 5.03 11.96 7.08
N PHE A 24 5.69 12.37 8.17
CA PHE A 24 6.36 13.65 8.24
C PHE A 24 7.72 13.48 8.94
N VAL A 25 8.78 13.76 8.20
CA VAL A 25 10.17 13.65 8.67
C VAL A 25 10.81 15.02 8.58
N GLU A 26 11.28 15.54 9.71
CA GLU A 26 11.89 16.86 9.79
C GLU A 26 13.13 16.85 10.70
N PRO A 27 14.19 17.62 10.36
CA PRO A 27 15.28 17.87 11.27
C PRO A 27 14.87 18.84 12.38
N ASP A 28 15.31 18.59 13.62
CA ASP A 28 15.10 19.51 14.73
C ASP A 28 16.16 20.62 14.74
N LEU A 29 15.86 21.72 14.06
CA LEU A 29 16.79 22.86 13.92
C LEU A 29 17.05 23.59 15.25
N SER A 30 16.24 23.37 16.29
CA SER A 30 16.47 23.96 17.61
C SER A 30 17.74 23.39 18.30
N LYS A 31 18.23 22.26 17.80
CA LYS A 31 19.39 21.52 18.33
C LYS A 31 20.70 21.80 17.58
N LEU A 32 20.70 22.74 16.64
CA LEU A 32 21.89 23.11 15.86
C LEU A 32 23.05 23.64 16.73
N GLU A 33 22.74 24.25 17.88
CA GLU A 33 23.75 24.82 18.78
C GLU A 33 24.37 23.78 19.73
N ASP A 34 23.74 22.60 19.88
CA ASP A 34 24.14 21.55 20.82
C ASP A 34 25.28 20.66 20.26
N GLY A 35 25.69 20.83 18.99
CA GLY A 35 26.81 20.11 18.40
C GLY A 35 26.71 19.90 16.88
N ARG A 36 27.48 18.93 16.36
CA ARG A 36 27.47 18.55 14.93
C ARG A 36 26.44 17.46 14.59
N GLU A 37 25.64 17.05 15.56
CA GLU A 37 24.59 16.05 15.41
C GLU A 37 23.24 16.76 15.32
N LEU A 38 22.44 16.41 14.31
CA LEU A 38 21.13 17.00 14.07
C LEU A 38 20.06 15.90 14.24
N PRO A 39 19.31 15.89 15.37
CA PRO A 39 18.24 14.92 15.58
C PRO A 39 17.16 15.03 14.50
N ILE A 40 16.68 13.88 14.02
CA ILE A 40 15.56 13.81 13.06
C ILE A 40 14.31 13.36 13.79
N LYS A 41 13.25 14.14 13.69
CA LYS A 41 11.93 13.82 14.24
C LYS A 41 11.07 13.17 13.17
N VAL A 42 10.46 12.04 13.52
CA VAL A 42 9.60 11.26 12.63
C VAL A 42 8.21 11.18 13.23
N SER A 43 7.23 11.79 12.57
CA SER A 43 5.82 11.77 12.97
C SER A 43 5.02 10.93 11.98
N LEU A 44 4.31 9.93 12.51
CA LEU A 44 3.60 8.93 11.71
C LEU A 44 2.15 8.82 12.14
N ALA A 45 1.24 8.73 11.18
CA ALA A 45 -0.16 8.38 11.42
C ALA A 45 -0.46 7.02 10.77
N PRO A 46 -0.92 6.00 11.50
CA PRO A 46 -1.22 4.70 10.92
C PRO A 46 -2.33 4.78 9.86
N ALA A 47 -2.17 4.02 8.78
CA ALA A 47 -3.21 3.85 7.78
C ALA A 47 -4.42 3.11 8.37
N ALA A 48 -5.61 3.39 7.85
CA ALA A 48 -6.82 2.68 8.25
C ALA A 48 -6.66 1.16 8.04
N LYS A 49 -6.97 0.36 9.06
CA LYS A 49 -6.82 -1.11 9.02
C LYS A 49 -7.64 -1.79 7.91
N ASN A 50 -8.75 -1.17 7.51
CA ASN A 50 -9.61 -1.66 6.44
C ASN A 50 -9.87 -0.50 5.48
N GLN A 51 -9.46 -0.66 4.24
CA GLN A 51 -9.74 0.25 3.14
C GLN A 51 -10.63 -0.50 2.17
N ILE A 52 -11.81 0.06 1.90
CA ILE A 52 -12.78 -0.52 0.98
C ILE A 52 -12.94 0.44 -0.19
N GLU A 53 -12.73 -0.06 -1.40
CA GLU A 53 -12.91 0.69 -2.64
C GLU A 53 -13.96 -0.03 -3.48
N THR A 54 -14.99 0.68 -3.90
CA THR A 54 -16.02 0.17 -4.81
C THR A 54 -15.99 0.97 -6.11
N GLY A 55 -16.28 0.31 -7.23
CA GLY A 55 -16.33 0.95 -8.53
C GLY A 55 -17.37 0.33 -9.43
N ILE A 56 -18.05 1.14 -10.23
CA ILE A 56 -19.02 0.71 -11.23
C ILE A 56 -18.66 1.35 -12.58
N GLY A 57 -18.85 0.63 -13.67
CA GLY A 57 -18.56 1.10 -15.02
C GLY A 57 -19.42 0.41 -16.08
N TYR A 58 -19.37 0.90 -17.31
CA TYR A 58 -20.07 0.32 -18.45
C TYR A 58 -19.19 0.43 -19.70
N SER A 59 -19.18 -0.61 -20.52
CA SER A 59 -18.55 -0.64 -21.85
C SER A 59 -19.46 -1.32 -22.86
N THR A 60 -19.32 -0.98 -24.14
CA THR A 60 -20.05 -1.63 -25.24
C THR A 60 -19.79 -3.13 -25.31
N ASP A 61 -18.57 -3.55 -24.97
CA ASP A 61 -18.12 -4.93 -25.20
C ASP A 61 -18.39 -5.82 -23.97
N THR A 62 -18.26 -5.27 -22.76
CA THR A 62 -18.40 -6.02 -21.50
C THR A 62 -19.70 -5.74 -20.76
N GLY A 63 -20.47 -4.73 -21.18
CA GLY A 63 -21.63 -4.23 -20.45
C GLY A 63 -21.24 -3.61 -19.10
N VAL A 64 -22.15 -3.70 -18.13
CA VAL A 64 -21.95 -3.20 -16.76
C VAL A 64 -20.85 -4.01 -16.07
N ARG A 65 -19.98 -3.31 -15.36
CA ARG A 65 -18.91 -3.86 -14.52
C ARG A 65 -19.00 -3.29 -13.11
N GLY A 66 -18.95 -4.15 -12.11
CA GLY A 66 -18.80 -3.80 -10.70
C GLY A 66 -17.45 -4.28 -10.15
N THR A 67 -16.87 -3.53 -9.23
CA THR A 67 -15.63 -3.87 -8.53
C THR A 67 -15.76 -3.57 -7.04
N LEU A 68 -15.21 -4.45 -6.21
CA LEU A 68 -15.07 -4.28 -4.77
C LEU A 68 -13.65 -4.71 -4.40
N LYS A 69 -12.87 -3.82 -3.83
CA LYS A 69 -11.54 -4.11 -3.28
C LYS A 69 -11.56 -3.88 -1.79
N TRP A 70 -10.97 -4.80 -1.05
CA TRP A 70 -10.73 -4.70 0.37
C TRP A 70 -9.23 -4.84 0.63
N LYS A 71 -8.59 -3.77 1.09
CA LYS A 71 -7.17 -3.69 1.42
C LYS A 71 -7.01 -3.55 2.93
N LYS A 72 -6.13 -4.36 3.50
CA LYS A 72 -5.62 -4.22 4.87
C LYS A 72 -4.12 -3.91 4.75
N PRO A 73 -3.72 -2.63 4.79
CA PRO A 73 -2.33 -2.24 4.54
C PRO A 73 -1.34 -2.81 5.57
N TRP A 74 -1.82 -3.11 6.77
CA TRP A 74 -1.07 -3.81 7.80
C TRP A 74 -2.01 -4.73 8.61
N VAL A 75 -1.55 -5.95 8.89
CA VAL A 75 -2.27 -6.93 9.71
C VAL A 75 -1.45 -7.43 10.91
N SER A 76 -0.14 -7.17 10.91
CA SER A 76 0.79 -7.52 11.98
C SER A 76 1.74 -6.36 12.26
N ALA A 77 2.39 -6.37 13.43
CA ALA A 77 3.43 -5.40 13.77
C ALA A 77 4.68 -5.50 12.87
N ARG A 78 4.83 -6.59 12.12
CA ARG A 78 5.90 -6.80 11.13
C ARG A 78 5.55 -6.25 9.74
N GLY A 79 4.42 -5.55 9.59
CA GLY A 79 4.05 -4.92 8.32
C GLY A 79 3.48 -5.85 7.27
N HIS A 80 3.03 -7.05 7.65
CA HIS A 80 2.32 -7.95 6.74
C HIS A 80 1.05 -7.26 6.22
N SER A 81 0.67 -7.50 4.97
CA SER A 81 -0.52 -6.89 4.37
C SER A 81 -1.40 -7.91 3.66
N PHE A 82 -2.69 -7.59 3.53
CA PHE A 82 -3.67 -8.45 2.89
C PHE A 82 -4.53 -7.64 1.92
N ASN A 83 -4.87 -8.23 0.79
CA ASN A 83 -5.78 -7.64 -0.17
C ASN A 83 -6.76 -8.69 -0.72
N THR A 84 -7.95 -8.24 -1.05
CA THR A 84 -8.95 -9.02 -1.80
C THR A 84 -9.62 -8.11 -2.80
N ALA A 85 -9.86 -8.60 -4.01
CA ALA A 85 -10.62 -7.89 -5.01
C ALA A 85 -11.60 -8.82 -5.72
N LEU A 86 -12.84 -8.34 -5.86
CA LEU A 86 -13.91 -8.93 -6.64
C LEU A 86 -14.18 -8.00 -7.83
N SER A 87 -14.26 -8.56 -9.03
CA SER A 87 -14.66 -7.86 -10.24
C SER A 87 -15.70 -8.69 -10.96
N LEU A 88 -16.85 -8.10 -11.26
CA LEU A 88 -18.00 -8.76 -11.90
C LEU A 88 -18.40 -7.97 -13.14
N SER A 89 -18.41 -8.63 -14.30
CA SER A 89 -18.94 -8.12 -15.57
C SER A 89 -19.70 -9.24 -16.29
N LYS A 90 -20.40 -8.93 -17.38
CA LYS A 90 -21.12 -9.96 -18.15
C LYS A 90 -20.18 -11.09 -18.64
N PRO A 91 -19.09 -10.81 -19.38
CA PRO A 91 -18.23 -11.88 -19.87
C PRO A 91 -17.28 -12.42 -18.82
N GLU A 92 -16.93 -11.65 -17.78
CA GLU A 92 -15.83 -12.02 -16.87
C GLU A 92 -16.17 -11.76 -15.40
N GLN A 93 -15.87 -12.76 -14.56
CA GLN A 93 -15.90 -12.65 -13.11
C GLN A 93 -14.56 -13.10 -12.53
N THR A 94 -13.98 -12.25 -11.69
CA THR A 94 -12.65 -12.45 -11.12
C THR A 94 -12.68 -12.22 -9.62
N ILE A 95 -12.10 -13.15 -8.88
CA ILE A 95 -11.83 -13.04 -7.44
C ILE A 95 -10.33 -13.19 -7.25
N THR A 96 -9.72 -12.26 -6.54
CA THR A 96 -8.30 -12.33 -6.17
C THR A 96 -8.14 -12.09 -4.68
N ALA A 97 -7.17 -12.78 -4.10
CA ALA A 97 -6.72 -12.55 -2.74
C ALA A 97 -5.19 -12.60 -2.71
N GLY A 98 -4.59 -11.74 -1.89
CA GLY A 98 -3.14 -11.64 -1.77
C GLY A 98 -2.70 -11.39 -0.34
N TYR A 99 -1.62 -12.04 0.06
CA TYR A 99 -0.95 -11.82 1.34
C TYR A 99 0.53 -11.52 1.10
N LYS A 100 1.04 -10.42 1.67
CA LYS A 100 2.43 -9.98 1.53
C LYS A 100 3.13 -9.99 2.89
N ILE A 101 4.34 -10.56 2.92
CA ILE A 101 5.21 -10.66 4.09
C ILE A 101 6.52 -9.95 3.74
N PRO A 102 6.76 -8.73 4.26
CA PRO A 102 8.04 -8.04 4.04
C PRO A 102 9.18 -8.72 4.81
N LEU A 103 10.39 -8.59 4.28
CA LEU A 103 11.65 -9.02 4.92
C LEU A 103 12.38 -7.78 5.47
N ASP A 104 13.71 -7.82 5.59
CA ASP A 104 14.51 -6.74 6.20
C ASP A 104 14.47 -5.46 5.35
N ASP A 105 14.72 -5.55 4.03
CA ASP A 105 14.42 -4.45 3.11
C ASP A 105 12.94 -4.51 2.71
N VAL A 106 12.08 -3.95 3.56
CA VAL A 106 10.61 -4.01 3.42
C VAL A 106 10.08 -3.44 2.09
N LEU A 107 10.87 -2.61 1.41
CA LEU A 107 10.50 -1.99 0.13
C LEU A 107 10.84 -2.88 -1.06
N ARG A 108 11.92 -3.67 -0.96
CA ARG A 108 12.47 -4.43 -2.09
C ARG A 108 12.34 -5.94 -1.93
N GLU A 109 12.26 -6.42 -0.70
CA GLU A 109 12.32 -7.84 -0.33
C GLU A 109 11.05 -8.27 0.41
N TYR A 110 10.31 -9.20 -0.20
CA TYR A 110 9.09 -9.74 0.38
C TYR A 110 8.72 -11.09 -0.22
N TYR A 111 8.02 -11.90 0.57
CA TYR A 111 7.26 -13.03 0.07
C TYR A 111 5.82 -12.60 -0.19
N GLN A 112 5.23 -13.11 -1.27
CA GLN A 112 3.83 -12.87 -1.58
C GLN A 112 3.13 -14.17 -1.97
N LEU A 113 1.97 -14.41 -1.36
CA LEU A 113 1.04 -15.43 -1.76
C LEU A 113 -0.11 -14.76 -2.49
N GLN A 114 -0.45 -15.29 -3.67
CA GLN A 114 -1.56 -14.80 -4.48
C GLN A 114 -2.47 -15.97 -4.85
N PHE A 115 -3.77 -15.74 -4.75
CA PHE A 115 -4.81 -16.64 -5.19
C PHE A 115 -5.73 -15.89 -6.13
N GLY A 116 -6.08 -16.51 -7.25
CA GLY A 116 -6.94 -15.92 -8.27
C GLY A 116 -7.86 -16.96 -8.89
N LEU A 117 -9.14 -16.64 -8.94
CA LEU A 117 -10.15 -17.38 -9.71
C LEU A 117 -10.71 -16.45 -10.77
N LYS A 118 -10.80 -16.95 -12.00
CA LYS A 118 -11.39 -16.24 -13.13
C LYS A 118 -12.35 -17.16 -13.85
N HIS A 119 -13.57 -16.68 -14.06
CA HIS A 119 -14.55 -17.30 -14.94
C HIS A 119 -14.77 -16.38 -16.13
N LEU A 120 -14.72 -16.97 -17.33
CA LEU A 120 -15.00 -16.28 -18.59
C LEU A 120 -16.16 -17.01 -19.27
N ASP A 121 -17.23 -16.27 -19.54
CA ASP A 121 -18.37 -16.73 -20.32
C ASP A 121 -18.12 -16.38 -21.78
N ASN A 122 -17.67 -17.38 -22.55
CA ASN A 122 -17.55 -17.30 -24.00
C ASN A 122 -18.83 -17.88 -24.60
N ARG A 123 -19.53 -17.07 -25.39
CA ARG A 123 -20.61 -17.53 -26.26
C ARG A 123 -20.01 -18.27 -27.45
N ASP A 124 -19.71 -19.55 -27.28
CA ASP A 124 -19.65 -20.51 -28.39
C ASP A 124 -20.95 -21.33 -28.45
#